data_AF-A0AAN8EYU9-F1
#
_entry.id   AF-A0AAN8EYU9-F1
#
_cell.length_a   1.000
_cell.length_b   1.000
_cell.length_c   1.000
_cell.angle_alpha   90.00
_cell.angle_beta   90.00
_cell.angle_gamma   90.00
#
_symmetry.space_group_name_H-M   'P 1'
#
loop_
_entity.id
_entity.type
_entity.pdbx_description
1 polymer ?
#
loop_
_entity_poly.entity_id
_entity_poly.type
_entity_poly.pdbx_seq_one_letter_code
_entity_poly.pdbx_strand_id
1 'polypeptide(L)'
;RGRFSLRSHRLGQQLRQKLLQRYFGPHGRSHGAGELSDALKSAGHADKDYDIRMEERSLYDIQCRLNDAGASDLVIDIVTEEPSREIFLKAIHLAKALLLEGNDKVQQSFYNRLRKKDAHELFFKAISQRIQAAQNRLKSDMMSCTENKPKGASSAGGSRRCK
;
A
#
# COMPACT_ATOMS: atom_id res chain seq x y z
N ARG A 1 7.64 13.88 -25.24
CA ARG A 1 6.71 12.91 -24.60
C ARG A 1 6.01 13.44 -23.32
N GLY A 2 6.42 14.57 -22.71
CA GLY A 2 5.77 15.10 -21.48
C GLY A 2 4.43 15.83 -21.64
N ARG A 3 4.08 16.36 -22.82
CA ARG A 3 2.85 17.18 -23.00
C ARG A 3 1.53 16.38 -23.03
N PHE A 4 1.58 15.10 -23.41
CA PHE A 4 0.40 14.23 -23.42
C PHE A 4 -0.04 13.83 -22.00
N SER A 5 0.91 13.61 -21.09
CA SER A 5 0.61 13.27 -19.69
C SER A 5 -0.09 14.41 -18.95
N LEU A 6 0.35 15.66 -19.16
CA LEU A 6 -0.26 16.85 -18.56
C LEU A 6 -1.70 17.10 -19.03
N ARG A 7 -2.01 16.87 -20.32
CA ARG A 7 -3.39 16.98 -20.84
C ARG A 7 -4.30 15.91 -20.25
N SER A 8 -3.85 14.66 -20.17
CA SER A 8 -4.62 13.57 -19.55
C SER A 8 -4.85 13.79 -18.06
N HIS A 9 -3.83 14.28 -17.33
CA HIS A 9 -3.98 14.65 -15.92
C HIS A 9 -5.01 15.76 -15.74
N ARG A 10 -4.96 16.83 -16.56
CA ARG A 10 -5.91 17.95 -16.47
C ARG A 10 -7.36 17.52 -16.78
N LEU A 11 -7.57 16.70 -17.81
CA LEU A 11 -8.90 16.16 -18.13
C LEU A 11 -9.43 15.24 -17.01
N GLY A 12 -8.57 14.42 -16.41
CA GLY A 12 -8.92 13.58 -15.26
C GLY A 12 -9.33 14.39 -14.03
N GLN A 13 -8.63 15.49 -13.74
CA GLN A 13 -8.98 16.39 -12.63
C GLN A 13 -10.32 17.11 -12.86
N GLN A 14 -10.59 17.55 -14.09
CA GLN A 14 -11.89 18.16 -14.43
C GLN A 14 -13.04 17.15 -14.28
N LEU A 15 -12.84 15.92 -14.72
CA LEU A 15 -13.83 14.86 -14.53
C LEU A 15 -14.05 14.57 -13.04
N ARG A 16 -12.97 14.45 -12.25
CA ARG A 16 -13.04 14.27 -10.79
C ARG A 16 -13.87 15.37 -10.14
N GLN A 17 -13.62 16.63 -10.47
CA GLN A 17 -14.38 17.76 -9.94
C GLN A 17 -15.87 17.67 -10.28
N LYS A 18 -16.21 17.36 -11.54
CA LYS A 18 -17.61 17.19 -11.97
C LYS A 18 -18.31 16.05 -11.23
N LEU A 19 -17.63 14.91 -11.05
CA LEU A 19 -18.19 13.76 -10.33
C LEU A 19 -18.38 14.10 -8.85
N LEU A 20 -17.40 14.71 -8.20
CA LEU A 20 -17.50 15.13 -6.80
C LEU A 20 -18.68 16.07 -6.58
N GLN A 21 -18.86 17.07 -7.45
CA GLN A 21 -19.99 17.99 -7.37
C GLN A 21 -21.34 17.27 -7.57
N ARG A 22 -21.40 16.26 -8.44
CA ARG A 22 -22.63 15.50 -8.70
C ARG A 22 -23.01 14.57 -7.55
N TYR A 23 -22.04 13.89 -6.94
CA TYR A 23 -22.31 12.90 -5.89
C TYR A 23 -22.44 13.52 -4.51
N PHE A 24 -21.72 14.60 -4.21
CA PHE A 24 -21.71 15.22 -2.89
C PHE A 24 -22.38 16.60 -2.86
N GLY A 25 -22.80 17.14 -4.02
CA GLY A 25 -23.44 18.46 -4.12
C GLY A 25 -22.48 19.65 -3.85
N PRO A 26 -22.99 20.90 -3.91
CA PRO A 26 -22.21 22.10 -3.55
C PRO A 26 -21.76 22.10 -2.09
N HIS A 27 -22.48 21.38 -1.22
CA HIS A 27 -22.27 21.29 0.23
C HIS A 27 -21.47 20.04 0.65
N GLY A 28 -21.06 19.19 -0.30
CA GLY A 28 -20.20 18.03 -0.06
C GLY A 28 -18.81 18.36 0.48
N ARG A 29 -18.49 19.66 0.59
CA ARG A 29 -17.30 20.20 1.24
C ARG A 29 -17.50 20.43 2.75
N SER A 30 -18.70 20.24 3.29
CA SER A 30 -19.01 20.52 4.69
C SER A 30 -20.18 19.68 5.17
N HIS A 31 -19.91 18.44 5.59
CA HIS A 31 -20.82 17.69 6.47
C HIS A 31 -19.99 17.23 7.67
N GLY A 32 -19.64 18.21 8.51
CA GLY A 32 -18.75 18.02 9.65
C GLY A 32 -18.74 19.21 10.61
N ALA A 33 -19.82 19.98 10.69
CA ALA A 33 -20.03 20.91 11.80
C ALA A 33 -21.53 21.17 11.93
N GLY A 34 -22.19 20.36 12.74
CA GLY A 34 -23.34 20.87 13.46
C GLY A 34 -22.85 21.95 14.42
N GLU A 35 -23.56 23.08 14.42
CA GLU A 35 -23.50 24.17 15.39
C GLU A 35 -22.18 24.95 15.47
N LEU A 36 -22.19 26.18 14.92
CA LEU A 36 -21.84 27.43 15.62
C LEU A 36 -21.92 28.62 14.66
N SER A 37 -22.97 29.42 14.85
CA SER A 37 -23.07 30.87 14.66
C SER A 37 -22.45 31.54 13.43
N ASP A 38 -23.36 31.99 12.55
CA ASP A 38 -23.47 33.36 12.03
C ASP A 38 -22.36 34.33 12.45
N ALA A 39 -21.40 34.61 11.54
CA ALA A 39 -20.66 35.86 11.53
C ALA A 39 -19.98 36.12 10.17
N LEU A 40 -20.41 37.23 9.57
CA LEU A 40 -19.61 38.18 8.80
C LEU A 40 -19.32 37.90 7.31
N LYS A 41 -20.13 38.60 6.50
CA LYS A 41 -19.79 39.09 5.16
C LYS A 41 -18.48 39.88 5.19
N SER A 42 -17.51 39.55 4.32
CA SER A 42 -16.61 40.56 3.74
C SER A 42 -16.01 40.08 2.42
N ALA A 43 -15.96 41.02 1.48
CA ALA A 43 -15.47 40.90 0.13
C ALA A 43 -13.94 40.69 0.07
N GLY A 44 -13.47 40.02 -0.98
CA GLY A 44 -12.05 39.94 -1.30
C GLY A 44 -11.78 38.97 -2.43
N HIS A 45 -11.55 39.52 -3.62
CA HIS A 45 -10.97 38.82 -4.76
C HIS A 45 -9.65 38.16 -4.33
N ALA A 46 -9.60 36.83 -4.38
CA ALA A 46 -8.36 36.09 -4.44
C ALA A 46 -8.61 34.91 -5.37
N ASP A 47 -7.75 34.81 -6.39
CA ASP A 47 -7.53 33.65 -7.23
C ASP A 47 -7.33 32.42 -6.34
N LYS A 48 -8.43 31.75 -5.99
CA LYS A 48 -8.40 30.53 -5.19
C LYS A 48 -8.19 29.42 -6.19
N ASP A 49 -6.91 29.10 -6.41
CA ASP A 49 -6.47 27.78 -6.80
C ASP A 49 -7.38 26.78 -6.06
N TYR A 50 -8.11 26.02 -6.85
CA TYR A 50 -9.18 25.12 -6.43
C TYR A 50 -8.55 23.89 -5.81
N ASP A 51 -7.80 24.13 -4.74
CA ASP A 51 -7.38 23.11 -3.83
C ASP A 51 -8.65 22.58 -3.18
N ILE A 52 -8.88 21.31 -3.43
CA ILE A 52 -9.94 20.56 -2.81
C ILE A 52 -9.48 20.42 -1.36
N ARG A 53 -9.75 21.46 -0.56
CA ARG A 53 -9.94 21.36 0.88
C ARG A 53 -11.18 20.47 1.11
N MET A 54 -11.09 19.19 0.71
CA MET A 54 -11.33 18.14 1.68
C MET A 54 -10.46 18.61 2.82
N GLU A 55 -11.09 19.17 3.86
CA GLU A 55 -10.49 19.42 5.17
C GLU A 55 -9.25 18.55 5.26
N GLU A 56 -8.06 19.17 5.24
CA GLU A 56 -6.78 18.48 5.08
C GLU A 56 -6.64 17.57 6.30
N ARG A 57 -7.30 16.42 6.23
CA ARG A 57 -7.47 15.53 7.37
C ARG A 57 -6.08 15.04 7.61
N SER A 58 -5.59 15.37 8.79
CA SER A 58 -4.26 14.97 9.19
C SER A 58 -4.15 13.46 8.94
N LEU A 59 -3.00 13.03 8.42
CA LEU A 59 -2.68 11.62 8.27
C LEU A 59 -3.09 10.84 9.53
N TYR A 60 -2.82 11.45 10.69
CA TYR A 60 -3.20 10.95 12.01
C TYR A 60 -4.71 10.69 12.16
N ASP A 61 -5.57 11.63 11.76
CA ASP A 61 -7.03 11.50 11.90
C ASP A 61 -7.58 10.39 11.00
N ILE A 62 -7.03 10.28 9.78
CA ILE A 62 -7.41 9.21 8.84
C ILE A 62 -7.01 7.85 9.41
N GLN A 63 -5.79 7.71 9.92
CA GLN A 63 -5.30 6.48 10.54
C GLN A 63 -6.14 6.09 11.76
N CYS A 64 -6.46 7.04 12.64
CA CYS A 64 -7.29 6.79 13.81
C CYS A 64 -8.69 6.32 13.41
N ARG A 65 -9.37 7.01 12.48
CA ARG A 65 -10.72 6.61 12.03
C ARG A 65 -10.74 5.22 11.39
N LEU A 66 -9.70 4.86 10.63
CA LEU A 66 -9.57 3.52 10.07
C LEU A 66 -9.33 2.47 11.15
N ASN A 67 -8.49 2.79 12.13
CA ASN A 67 -8.23 1.91 13.27
C ASN A 67 -9.49 1.70 14.12
N ASP A 68 -10.25 2.75 14.41
CA ASP A 68 -11.52 2.69 15.15
C ASP A 68 -12.59 1.88 14.39
N ALA A 69 -12.52 1.88 13.05
CA ALA A 69 -13.33 1.01 12.20
C ALA A 69 -12.84 -0.45 12.15
N GLY A 70 -11.80 -0.82 12.89
CA GLY A 70 -11.29 -2.18 13.01
C GLY A 70 -10.26 -2.59 11.96
N ALA A 71 -9.61 -1.63 11.27
CA ALA A 71 -8.65 -1.96 10.22
C ALA A 71 -7.40 -2.71 10.75
N SER A 72 -6.97 -2.44 11.99
CA SER A 72 -5.84 -3.14 12.62
C SER A 72 -6.15 -4.61 12.90
N ASP A 73 -7.36 -4.91 13.40
CA ASP A 73 -7.85 -6.27 13.59
C ASP A 73 -7.94 -7.01 12.25
N LEU A 74 -8.53 -6.39 11.23
CA LEU A 74 -8.64 -6.96 9.89
C LEU A 74 -7.26 -7.33 9.29
N VAL A 75 -6.27 -6.45 9.44
CA VAL A 75 -4.90 -6.73 8.96
C VAL A 75 -4.33 -7.96 9.63
N ILE A 76 -4.49 -8.09 10.95
CA ILE A 76 -4.00 -9.24 11.71
C ILE A 76 -4.69 -10.52 11.24
N ASP A 77 -6.02 -10.49 11.12
CA ASP A 77 -6.81 -11.65 10.72
C ASP A 77 -6.41 -12.12 9.30
N ILE A 78 -6.26 -11.20 8.33
CA ILE A 78 -5.82 -11.55 6.97
C ILE A 78 -4.39 -12.12 6.94
N VAL A 79 -3.47 -11.57 7.75
CA VAL A 79 -2.10 -12.08 7.80
C VAL A 79 -2.06 -13.49 8.39
N THR A 80 -2.87 -13.74 9.41
CA THR A 80 -2.96 -15.03 10.10
C THR A 80 -3.67 -16.10 9.27
N GLU A 81 -4.73 -15.76 8.55
CA GLU A 81 -5.50 -16.71 7.71
C GLU A 81 -4.75 -17.15 6.44
N GLU A 82 -3.64 -16.48 6.11
CA GLU A 82 -2.78 -16.78 4.95
C GLU A 82 -3.54 -17.08 3.64
N PRO A 83 -4.32 -16.12 3.10
CA PRO A 83 -5.07 -16.33 1.87
C PRO A 83 -4.13 -16.28 0.63
N SER A 84 -4.52 -15.56 -0.42
CA SER A 84 -3.69 -15.39 -1.61
C SER A 84 -2.52 -14.43 -1.37
N ARG A 85 -1.43 -14.60 -2.15
CA ARG A 85 -0.27 -13.69 -2.10
C ARG A 85 -0.66 -12.24 -2.35
N GLU A 86 -1.62 -11.99 -3.24
CA GLU A 86 -2.07 -10.63 -3.55
C GLU A 86 -2.81 -9.99 -2.38
N ILE A 87 -3.69 -10.75 -1.72
CA ILE A 87 -4.46 -10.28 -0.56
C ILE A 87 -3.51 -10.00 0.62
N PHE A 88 -2.56 -10.92 0.87
CA PHE A 88 -1.52 -10.72 1.88
C PHE A 88 -0.75 -9.41 1.64
N LEU A 89 -0.29 -9.17 0.41
CA LEU A 89 0.44 -7.94 0.08
C LEU A 89 -0.40 -6.68 0.30
N LYS A 90 -1.69 -6.71 -0.03
CA LYS A 90 -2.62 -5.60 0.25
C LYS A 90 -2.76 -5.36 1.75
N ALA A 91 -2.83 -6.41 2.56
CA ALA A 91 -2.86 -6.28 4.03
C ALA A 91 -1.56 -5.66 4.57
N ILE A 92 -0.40 -6.07 4.06
CA ILE A 92 0.89 -5.46 4.46
C ILE A 92 0.98 -3.98 4.05
N HIS A 93 0.49 -3.62 2.86
CA HIS A 93 0.44 -2.21 2.44
C HIS A 93 -0.49 -1.37 3.33
N LEU A 94 -1.65 -1.93 3.71
CA LEU A 94 -2.55 -1.28 4.65
C LEU A 94 -1.89 -1.11 6.02
N ALA A 95 -1.24 -2.16 6.55
CA ALA A 95 -0.49 -2.09 7.80
C ALA A 95 0.57 -0.97 7.78
N LYS A 96 1.33 -0.88 6.68
CA LYS A 96 2.32 0.19 6.47
C LYS A 96 1.69 1.58 6.45
N ALA A 97 0.53 1.74 5.82
CA ALA A 97 -0.17 3.02 5.76
C ALA A 97 -0.75 3.42 7.14
N LEU A 98 -1.26 2.46 7.90
CA LEU A 98 -1.80 2.67 9.25
C LEU A 98 -0.71 3.04 10.25
N LEU A 99 0.48 2.47 10.11
CA LEU A 99 1.64 2.70 11.00
C LEU A 99 2.60 3.78 10.48
N LEU A 100 2.25 4.47 9.38
CA LEU A 100 3.08 5.53 8.80
C LEU A 100 3.24 6.67 9.80
N GLU A 101 4.46 7.20 9.92
CA GLU A 101 4.85 8.25 10.89
C GLU A 101 4.70 7.86 12.38
N GLY A 102 4.38 6.60 12.68
CA GLY A 102 4.44 6.08 14.05
C GLY A 102 3.25 6.47 14.94
N ASN A 103 2.02 6.33 14.44
CA ASN A 103 0.80 6.58 15.22
C ASN A 103 0.66 5.64 16.43
N ASP A 104 0.76 6.20 17.63
CA ASP A 104 0.76 5.50 18.92
C ASP A 104 -0.54 4.73 19.17
N LYS A 105 -1.70 5.32 18.85
CA LYS A 105 -3.01 4.67 19.03
C LYS A 105 -3.14 3.41 18.18
N VAL A 106 -2.68 3.50 16.93
CA VAL A 106 -2.70 2.35 16.00
C VAL A 106 -1.73 1.28 16.49
N GLN A 107 -0.51 1.65 16.87
CA GLN A 107 0.47 0.72 17.43
C GLN A 107 -0.06 -0.03 18.66
N GLN A 108 -0.71 0.69 19.58
CA GLN A 108 -1.34 0.08 20.76
C GLN A 108 -2.46 -0.89 20.38
N SER A 109 -3.22 -0.59 19.33
CA SER A 109 -4.28 -1.49 18.85
C SER A 109 -3.71 -2.79 18.30
N PHE A 110 -2.66 -2.72 17.47
CA PHE A 110 -1.92 -3.90 17.01
C PHE A 110 -1.33 -4.70 18.17
N TYR A 111 -0.66 -4.04 19.11
CA TYR A 111 -0.07 -4.69 20.29
C TYR A 111 -1.13 -5.42 21.13
N ASN A 112 -2.22 -4.74 21.46
CA ASN A 112 -3.29 -5.31 22.27
C ASN A 112 -3.97 -6.48 21.58
N ARG A 113 -4.15 -6.42 20.25
CA ARG A 113 -4.73 -7.51 19.47
C ARG A 113 -3.80 -8.72 19.42
N LEU A 114 -2.51 -8.53 19.14
CA LEU A 114 -1.52 -9.61 19.07
C LEU A 114 -1.29 -10.28 20.42
N ARG A 115 -1.36 -9.51 21.52
CA ARG A 115 -1.25 -10.04 22.89
C ARG A 115 -2.48 -10.82 23.33
N LYS A 116 -3.65 -10.53 22.78
CA LYS A 116 -4.88 -11.26 23.08
C LYS A 116 -4.94 -12.55 22.25
N LYS A 117 -5.37 -13.65 22.89
CA LYS A 117 -5.63 -14.95 22.26
C LYS A 117 -4.41 -15.61 21.58
N ASP A 118 -3.19 -15.28 22.02
CA ASP A 118 -1.93 -15.79 21.43
C ASP A 118 -1.83 -15.64 19.90
N ALA A 119 -2.56 -14.67 19.33
CA ALA A 119 -2.61 -14.43 17.89
C ALA A 119 -1.23 -14.04 17.31
N HIS A 120 -0.34 -13.53 18.17
CA HIS A 120 1.04 -13.22 17.81
C HIS A 120 1.79 -14.43 17.24
N GLU A 121 1.60 -15.64 17.78
CA GLU A 121 2.34 -16.81 17.31
C GLU A 121 1.99 -17.12 15.86
N LEU A 122 0.69 -17.19 15.54
CA LEU A 122 0.21 -17.45 14.19
C LEU A 122 0.59 -16.32 13.22
N PHE A 123 0.45 -15.07 13.66
CA PHE A 123 0.81 -13.89 12.87
C PHE A 123 2.30 -13.89 12.48
N PHE A 124 3.19 -14.10 13.44
CA PHE A 124 4.63 -14.13 13.16
C PHE A 124 5.05 -15.39 12.39
N LYS A 125 4.39 -16.52 12.64
CA LYS A 125 4.61 -17.75 11.86
C LYS A 125 4.28 -17.55 10.39
N ALA A 126 3.13 -16.96 10.07
CA ALA A 126 2.74 -16.64 8.70
C ALA A 126 3.78 -15.74 8.00
N ILE A 127 4.21 -14.66 8.68
CA ILE A 127 5.25 -13.76 8.13
C ILE A 127 6.57 -14.51 7.91
N SER A 128 7.01 -15.30 8.91
CA SER A 128 8.25 -16.07 8.83
C SER A 128 8.24 -17.06 7.68
N GLN A 129 7.14 -17.79 7.48
CA GLN A 129 6.98 -18.73 6.37
C GLN A 129 7.10 -18.04 5.02
N ARG A 130 6.54 -16.83 4.86
CA ARG A 130 6.65 -16.05 3.62
C ARG A 130 8.08 -15.55 3.36
N ILE A 131 8.78 -15.10 4.40
CA ILE A 131 10.20 -14.72 4.29
C ILE A 131 11.04 -15.94 3.90
N GLN A 132 10.81 -17.09 4.53
CA GLN A 132 11.52 -18.32 4.22
C GLN A 132 11.24 -18.82 2.79
N ALA A 133 9.99 -18.74 2.34
CA ALA A 133 9.63 -19.07 0.96
C ALA A 133 10.32 -18.13 -0.04
N ALA A 134 10.43 -16.83 0.26
CA ALA A 134 11.16 -15.88 -0.57
C ALA A 134 12.67 -16.21 -0.61
N GLN A 135 13.27 -16.54 0.54
CA GLN A 135 14.66 -16.97 0.61
C GLN A 135 14.91 -18.26 -0.18
N ASN A 136 14.02 -19.24 -0.09
CA ASN A 136 14.14 -20.51 -0.82
C ASN A 136 14.05 -20.30 -2.34
N ARG A 137 13.19 -19.39 -2.80
CA ARG A 137 13.13 -19.00 -4.22
C ARG A 137 14.45 -18.43 -4.71
N LEU A 138 15.03 -17.48 -3.95
CA LEU A 138 16.34 -16.91 -4.29
C LEU A 138 17.45 -17.98 -4.37
N LYS A 139 17.46 -18.93 -3.42
CA LYS A 139 18.42 -20.05 -3.43
C LYS A 139 18.23 -20.94 -4.66
N SER A 140 16.99 -21.29 -5.00
CA SER A 140 16.67 -22.09 -6.19
C SER A 140 17.13 -21.41 -7.48
N ASP A 141 16.88 -20.10 -7.61
CA ASP A 141 17.28 -19.32 -8.79
C ASP A 141 18.81 -19.31 -8.92
N MET A 142 19.55 -19.14 -7.82
CA MET A 142 21.02 -19.22 -7.81
C MET A 142 21.54 -20.61 -8.21
N MET A 143 20.93 -21.69 -7.72
CA MET A 143 21.35 -23.05 -8.06
C MET A 143 21.07 -23.36 -9.54
N SER A 144 19.94 -22.91 -10.08
CA SER A 144 19.59 -23.10 -11.49
C SER A 144 20.57 -22.41 -12.45
N CYS A 145 21.18 -21.29 -12.04
CA CYS A 145 22.21 -20.60 -12.80
C CYS A 145 23.57 -21.33 -12.83
N THR A 146 23.82 -22.32 -11.94
CA THR A 146 25.12 -23.00 -11.86
C THR A 146 25.25 -24.24 -12.75
N GLU A 147 24.15 -24.76 -13.30
CA GLU A 147 24.18 -25.92 -14.22
C GLU A 147 24.48 -25.55 -15.69
N ASN A 148 24.51 -24.26 -16.03
CA ASN A 148 24.81 -23.80 -17.40
C ASN A 148 26.32 -23.52 -17.63
N LYS A 149 27.20 -24.38 -17.12
CA LYS A 149 28.62 -24.37 -17.53
C LYS A 149 28.81 -25.40 -18.65
N PRO A 150 29.03 -25.01 -19.92
CA PRO A 150 29.29 -25.96 -20.99
C PRO A 150 30.59 -26.71 -20.67
N LYS A 151 30.47 -28.00 -20.34
CA LYS A 151 31.59 -28.94 -20.35
C LYS A 151 31.92 -29.28 -21.80
N GLY A 152 33.17 -29.03 -22.20
CA GLY A 152 33.82 -29.82 -23.25
C GLY A 152 34.20 -29.05 -24.51
N ALA A 153 35.32 -28.35 -24.47
CA ALA A 153 36.16 -28.16 -25.66
C ALA A 153 37.63 -28.19 -25.22
N SER A 154 38.15 -29.38 -24.94
CA SER A 154 39.57 -29.63 -24.74
C SER A 154 39.88 -31.05 -25.16
N SER A 155 40.47 -31.20 -26.36
CA SER A 155 41.36 -32.29 -26.80
C SER A 155 41.24 -32.46 -28.33
N ALA A 156 41.93 -31.61 -29.08
CA ALA A 156 42.33 -31.93 -30.45
C ALA A 156 43.75 -32.47 -30.38
N GLY A 157 43.89 -33.79 -30.25
CA GLY A 157 45.17 -34.47 -30.19
C GLY A 157 45.09 -35.85 -30.83
N GLY A 158 45.67 -35.99 -32.02
CA GLY A 158 46.34 -37.23 -32.43
C GLY A 158 45.60 -38.23 -33.34
N SER A 159 46.11 -38.29 -34.58
CA SER A 159 46.64 -39.49 -35.26
C SER A 159 45.73 -40.54 -35.95
N ARG A 160 46.03 -40.69 -37.26
CA ARG A 160 46.07 -41.92 -38.10
C ARG A 160 44.73 -42.44 -38.64
N ARG A 161 44.48 -42.35 -39.96
CA ARG A 161 44.97 -43.18 -41.09
C ARG A 161 44.59 -44.66 -40.97
N CYS A 162 43.67 -45.09 -41.85
CA CYS A 162 43.57 -46.40 -42.54
C CYS A 162 42.64 -46.14 -43.76
N LYS A 163 43.20 -46.09 -44.97
CA LYS A 163 43.16 -47.14 -46.00
C LYS A 163 41.77 -47.38 -46.56
#